data_AF-A0A2N9FF10-F1
#
_entry.id   AF-A0A2N9FF10-F1
#
_cell.length_a   1.000
_cell.length_b   1.000
_cell.length_c   1.000
_cell.angle_alpha   90.00
_cell.angle_beta   90.00
_cell.angle_gamma   90.00
#
_symmetry.space_group_name_H-M   'P 1'
#
loop_
_entity.id
_entity.type
_entity.pdbx_description
1 polymer ?
#
loop_
_entity_poly.entity_id
_entity_poly.type
_entity_poly.pdbx_seq_one_letter_code
_entity_poly.pdbx_strand_id
1 'polypeptide(L)'
;MDDYAISTTTKLSIYRAARSIKRRENTVYNALRSIYEDSIFVGEISQLWPELPLLANLRCGLWYSPKFHSTCYFKSTDGHTNNCSFSTSRLNLHVALLAGISLLLLKHNSR
;
A
#
# COMPACT_ATOMS: atom_id res chain seq x y z
N MET A 1 14.75 -51.70 -26.48
CA MET A 1 14.59 -51.97 -25.03
C MET A 1 14.55 -50.60 -24.40
N ASP A 2 13.31 -50.17 -24.17
CA ASP A 2 12.91 -48.78 -24.19
C ASP A 2 12.96 -48.20 -22.78
N ASP A 3 13.98 -47.39 -22.49
CA ASP A 3 14.00 -46.55 -21.29
C ASP A 3 13.14 -45.31 -21.55
N TYR A 4 11.83 -45.51 -21.45
CA TYR A 4 10.84 -44.46 -21.35
C TYR A 4 11.04 -43.77 -20.00
N ALA A 5 11.96 -42.81 -19.95
CA ALA A 5 12.12 -41.91 -18.82
C ALA A 5 10.82 -41.12 -18.65
N ILE A 6 9.92 -41.64 -17.81
CA ILE A 6 8.75 -40.93 -17.30
C ILE A 6 9.30 -39.69 -16.60
N SER A 7 9.30 -38.58 -17.34
CA SER A 7 9.52 -37.24 -16.81
C SER A 7 8.51 -37.02 -15.70
N THR A 8 8.94 -37.26 -14.46
CA THR A 8 8.17 -36.99 -13.26
C THR A 8 8.05 -35.48 -13.15
N THR A 9 7.03 -34.92 -13.82
CA THR A 9 6.60 -33.53 -13.65
C THR A 9 6.22 -33.36 -12.19
N THR A 10 7.21 -32.97 -11.39
CA THR A 10 7.08 -32.80 -9.95
C THR A 10 6.08 -31.67 -9.76
N LYS A 11 4.85 -32.00 -9.35
CA LYS A 11 3.79 -31.01 -9.10
C LYS A 11 4.33 -29.98 -8.09
N LEU A 12 4.62 -28.77 -8.57
CA LEU A 12 5.06 -27.68 -7.72
C LEU A 12 3.94 -27.37 -6.72
N SER A 13 4.27 -27.26 -5.44
CA SER A 13 3.30 -26.76 -4.48
C SER A 13 2.85 -25.35 -4.89
N ILE A 14 1.60 -25.01 -4.63
CA ILE A 14 1.00 -23.70 -4.98
C ILE A 14 1.91 -22.56 -4.50
N TYR A 15 2.47 -22.69 -3.30
CA TYR A 15 3.41 -21.72 -2.74
C TYR A 15 4.71 -21.58 -3.56
N ARG A 16 5.29 -22.69 -4.04
CA ARG A 16 6.50 -22.65 -4.89
C ARG A 16 6.19 -22.08 -6.27
N ALA A 17 5.03 -22.40 -6.84
CA ALA A 17 4.57 -21.83 -8.10
C ALA A 17 4.38 -20.31 -7.99
N ALA A 18 3.65 -19.84 -6.97
CA ALA A 18 3.42 -18.41 -6.73
C ALA A 18 4.73 -17.63 -6.50
N ARG A 19 5.68 -18.18 -5.73
CA ARG A 19 7.00 -17.55 -5.55
C ARG A 19 7.81 -17.50 -6.84
N SER A 20 7.72 -18.53 -7.68
CA SER A 20 8.39 -18.56 -8.99
C SER A 20 7.84 -17.49 -9.94
N ILE A 21 6.51 -17.30 -9.96
CA ILE A 21 5.85 -16.24 -10.72
C ILE A 21 6.29 -14.87 -10.19
N LYS A 22 6.15 -14.62 -8.89
CA LYS A 22 6.56 -13.37 -8.25
C LYS A 22 8.03 -13.00 -8.53
N ARG A 23 8.92 -13.99 -8.54
CA ARG A 23 10.33 -13.77 -8.86
C ARG A 23 10.55 -13.36 -10.31
N ARG A 24 9.81 -13.96 -11.25
CA ARG A 24 9.87 -13.61 -12.68
C ARG A 24 9.28 -12.22 -12.96
N GLU A 25 8.25 -11.84 -12.21
CA GLU A 25 7.57 -10.55 -12.36
C GLU A 25 8.28 -9.39 -11.63
N ASN A 26 9.27 -9.68 -10.77
CA ASN A 26 10.04 -8.67 -10.05
C ASN A 26 11.09 -8.02 -10.96
N THR A 27 10.62 -7.31 -11.98
CA THR A 27 11.44 -6.51 -12.89
C THR A 27 11.28 -5.03 -12.55
N VAL A 28 12.30 -4.23 -12.89
CA VAL A 28 12.24 -2.75 -12.73
C VAL A 28 11.04 -2.18 -13.49
N TYR A 29 10.78 -2.67 -14.70
CA TYR A 29 9.62 -2.24 -15.49
C TYR A 29 8.30 -2.49 -14.75
N ASN A 30 8.09 -3.69 -14.22
CA ASN A 30 6.85 -4.01 -13.50
C ASN A 30 6.73 -3.21 -12.19
N ALA A 31 7.85 -2.96 -11.50
CA ALA A 31 7.85 -2.12 -10.30
C ALA A 31 7.45 -0.66 -10.63
N LEU A 32 8.05 -0.07 -11.67
CA LEU A 32 7.71 1.28 -12.12
C LEU A 32 6.26 1.36 -12.64
N ARG A 33 5.82 0.35 -13.39
CA ARG A 33 4.43 0.26 -13.85
C ARG A 33 3.46 0.18 -12.67
N SER A 34 3.73 -0.66 -11.67
CA SER A 34 2.90 -0.73 -10.46
C SER A 34 2.83 0.62 -9.74
N ILE A 35 3.95 1.32 -9.59
CA ILE A 35 3.99 2.67 -8.98
C ILE A 35 3.15 3.66 -9.80
N TYR A 36 3.24 3.60 -11.12
CA TYR A 36 2.50 4.48 -12.02
C TYR A 36 0.98 4.25 -11.92
N GLU A 37 0.54 3.00 -11.98
CA GLU A 37 -0.89 2.64 -11.82
C GLU A 37 -1.41 3.09 -10.44
N ASP A 38 -0.65 2.83 -9.36
CA ASP A 38 -0.99 3.30 -8.01
C ASP A 38 -1.08 4.83 -7.95
N SER A 39 -0.22 5.55 -8.69
CA SER A 39 -0.25 7.01 -8.71
C SER A 39 -1.49 7.57 -9.42
N ILE A 40 -1.97 6.91 -10.48
CA ILE A 40 -3.23 7.26 -11.13
C ILE A 40 -4.37 7.08 -10.15
N PHE A 41 -4.46 5.90 -9.51
CA PHE A 41 -5.50 5.59 -8.54
C PHE A 41 -5.52 6.59 -7.38
N VAL A 42 -4.37 6.92 -6.79
CA VAL A 42 -4.29 7.94 -5.72
C VAL A 42 -4.77 9.31 -6.21
N GLY A 43 -4.44 9.68 -7.45
CA GLY A 43 -4.94 10.89 -8.10
C GLY A 43 -6.46 10.92 -8.22
N GLU A 44 -7.07 9.84 -8.69
CA GLU A 44 -8.53 9.69 -8.82
C GLU A 44 -9.23 9.81 -7.46
N ILE A 45 -8.74 9.10 -6.44
CA ILE A 45 -9.26 9.16 -5.08
C ILE A 45 -9.14 10.58 -4.52
N SER A 46 -8.02 11.26 -4.72
CA SER A 46 -7.85 12.64 -4.25
C SER A 46 -8.82 13.62 -4.92
N GLN A 47 -9.24 13.36 -6.15
CA GLN A 47 -10.23 14.17 -6.85
C GLN A 47 -11.66 13.89 -6.39
N LEU A 48 -11.96 12.63 -6.04
CA LEU A 48 -13.26 12.23 -5.51
C LEU A 48 -13.55 12.81 -4.11
N TRP A 49 -12.50 13.02 -3.30
CA TRP A 49 -12.62 13.61 -1.96
C TRP A 49 -11.62 14.77 -1.77
N PRO A 50 -11.82 15.92 -2.43
CA PRO A 50 -10.87 17.03 -2.39
C PRO A 50 -10.75 17.67 -1.00
N GLU A 51 -11.78 17.54 -0.17
CA GLU A 51 -11.82 18.04 1.21
C GLU A 51 -11.02 17.17 2.19
N LEU A 52 -10.64 15.95 1.77
CA LEU A 52 -9.82 15.06 2.58
C LEU A 52 -8.34 15.26 2.24
N PRO A 53 -7.48 15.45 3.25
CA PRO A 53 -6.06 15.67 3.03
C PRO A 53 -5.41 14.38 2.55
N LEU A 54 -4.70 14.48 1.43
CA LEU A 54 -3.84 13.41 0.95
C LEU A 54 -2.50 13.37 1.71
N LEU A 55 -2.19 12.22 2.34
CA LEU A 55 -0.95 12.00 3.09
C LEU A 55 -0.12 10.86 2.50
N ALA A 56 1.19 11.05 2.43
CA ALA A 56 2.11 9.99 2.04
C ALA A 56 2.53 9.13 3.24
N ASN A 57 2.29 7.82 3.19
CA ASN A 57 2.91 6.90 4.16
C ASN A 57 4.39 6.69 3.81
N LEU A 58 5.31 7.11 4.68
CA LEU A 58 6.76 7.01 4.46
C LEU A 58 7.31 5.57 4.37
N ARG A 59 6.47 4.54 4.52
CA ARG A 59 6.82 3.14 4.20
C ARG A 59 6.99 2.88 2.70
N CYS A 60 6.23 3.58 1.85
CA CYS A 60 6.28 3.44 0.38
C CYS A 60 5.42 4.45 -0.40
N GLY A 61 4.58 5.25 0.26
CA GLY A 61 3.56 6.08 -0.37
C GLY A 61 4.04 7.39 -1.01
N LEU A 62 5.31 7.79 -0.81
CA LEU A 62 5.85 9.02 -1.41
C LEU A 62 5.86 9.02 -2.95
N TRP A 63 5.72 7.85 -3.57
CA TRP A 63 5.81 7.68 -5.01
C TRP A 63 4.51 7.98 -5.75
N TYR A 64 3.38 8.06 -5.04
CA TYR A 64 2.06 8.00 -5.66
C TYR A 64 1.45 9.35 -6.02
N SER A 65 2.05 10.48 -5.61
CA SER A 65 1.56 11.82 -5.97
C SER A 65 2.72 12.82 -5.94
N PRO A 66 2.73 13.84 -6.81
CA PRO A 66 3.72 14.91 -6.75
C PRO A 66 3.53 15.84 -5.55
N LYS A 67 2.34 15.84 -4.91
CA LYS A 67 2.01 16.73 -3.80
C LYS A 67 1.21 16.01 -2.72
N PHE A 68 1.57 16.28 -1.47
CA PHE A 68 0.90 15.78 -0.28
C PHE A 68 0.73 16.91 0.73
N HIS A 69 -0.31 16.84 1.55
CA HIS A 69 -0.55 17.79 2.64
C HIS A 69 0.39 17.51 3.82
N SER A 70 0.70 16.24 4.05
CA SER A 70 1.62 15.81 5.10
C SER A 70 2.10 14.38 4.83
N THR A 71 2.91 13.85 5.75
CA THR A 71 3.45 12.48 5.69
C THR A 71 3.04 11.71 6.93
N CYS A 72 2.80 10.41 6.84
CA CYS A 72 2.52 9.53 7.98
C CYS A 72 3.42 8.30 7.98
N TYR A 73 3.35 7.49 9.04
CA TYR A 73 4.12 6.27 9.18
C TYR A 73 3.26 5.18 9.82
N PHE A 74 2.37 4.57 9.03
CA PHE A 74 1.56 3.43 9.50
C PHE A 74 2.26 2.10 9.20
N LYS A 75 2.25 1.17 10.15
CA LYS A 75 2.66 -0.23 9.94
C LYS A 75 1.43 -1.13 9.95
N SER A 76 1.50 -2.25 9.23
CA SER A 76 0.42 -3.25 9.19
C SER A 76 0.16 -3.93 10.54
N THR A 77 1.11 -3.87 11.48
CA THR A 77 1.08 -4.58 12.77
C THR A 77 0.45 -3.80 13.92
N ASP A 78 0.08 -2.54 13.72
CA ASP A 78 -0.56 -1.73 14.78
C ASP A 78 -2.03 -2.17 15.02
N GLY A 79 -2.50 -3.21 14.31
CA GLY A 79 -3.85 -3.77 14.39
C GLY A 79 -3.93 -5.26 14.78
N HIS A 80 -2.87 -5.86 15.32
CA HIS A 80 -3.00 -7.21 15.90
C HIS A 80 -3.74 -7.14 17.24
N THR A 81 -4.80 -7.93 17.38
CA THR A 81 -5.60 -8.05 18.61
C THR A 81 -4.67 -8.32 19.80
N ASN A 82 -4.70 -7.44 20.82
CA ASN A 82 -3.85 -7.44 22.02
C ASN A 82 -2.42 -6.90 21.88
N ASN A 83 -2.01 -6.37 20.73
CA ASN A 83 -0.68 -5.74 20.58
C ASN A 83 -0.75 -4.40 19.85
N CYS A 84 -1.37 -3.41 20.48
CA CYS A 84 -1.25 -2.00 20.10
C CYS A 84 0.08 -1.45 20.65
N SER A 85 1.21 -1.95 20.13
CA SER A 85 2.52 -1.38 20.46
C SER A 85 2.68 -0.02 19.77
N PHE A 86 2.18 1.02 20.43
CA PHE A 86 2.23 2.38 19.92
C PHE A 86 3.69 2.86 19.88
N SER A 87 4.17 3.19 18.68
CA SER A 87 5.55 3.66 18.51
C SER A 87 5.69 5.06 19.08
N THR A 88 6.43 5.19 20.19
CA THR A 88 6.71 6.50 20.82
C THR A 88 7.54 7.44 19.94
N SER A 89 8.30 6.87 18.99
CA SER A 89 9.07 7.65 18.01
C SER A 89 8.28 8.03 16.75
N ARG A 90 7.12 7.39 16.47
CA ARG A 90 6.37 7.55 15.21
C ARG A 90 4.86 7.59 15.47
N LEU A 91 4.47 8.57 16.28
CA LEU A 91 3.15 8.66 16.90
C LEU A 91 2.01 9.03 15.92
N ASN A 92 2.32 9.61 14.75
CA ASN A 92 1.32 10.13 13.79
C ASN A 92 0.26 11.07 14.41
N LEU A 93 0.57 11.76 15.52
CA LEU A 93 -0.36 12.66 16.24
C LEU A 93 -0.94 13.75 15.33
N HIS A 94 -0.12 14.27 14.43
CA HIS A 94 -0.53 15.28 13.45
C HIS A 94 -1.62 14.75 12.49
N VAL A 95 -1.67 13.44 12.21
CA VAL A 95 -2.71 12.82 11.39
C VAL A 95 -4.06 12.86 12.12
N ALA A 96 -4.06 12.57 13.43
CA ALA A 96 -5.27 12.64 14.25
C ALA A 96 -5.82 14.07 14.34
N LEU A 97 -4.93 15.05 14.52
CA LEU A 97 -5.29 16.47 14.50
C LEU A 97 -5.92 16.87 13.15
N LEU A 98 -5.26 16.49 12.06
CA LEU A 98 -5.71 16.80 10.70
C LEU A 98 -7.07 16.18 10.39
N ALA A 99 -7.29 14.92 10.79
CA ALA A 99 -8.58 14.25 10.66
C ALA A 99 -9.70 14.97 11.43
N GLY A 100 -9.41 15.45 12.64
CA GLY A 100 -10.37 16.25 13.43
C GLY A 100 -10.77 17.55 12.74
N ILE A 101 -9.81 18.26 12.15
CA ILE A 101 -10.06 19.51 11.41
C ILE A 101 -10.89 19.22 10.14
N SER A 102 -10.53 18.21 9.35
CA SER A 102 -11.27 17.84 8.14
C SER A 102 -12.72 17.45 8.42
N LEU A 103 -12.98 16.76 9.54
CA LEU A 103 -14.34 16.39 9.94
C LEU A 103 -15.21 17.61 10.27
N LEU A 104 -14.63 18.66 10.84
CA LEU A 104 -15.33 19.91 11.10
C LEU A 104 -15.70 20.61 9.78
N LEU A 105 -14.77 20.67 8.82
CA LEU A 105 -15.00 21.29 7.50
C LEU A 105 -16.11 20.58 6.71
N LEU A 106 -16.10 19.25 6.69
CA LEU A 106 -17.14 18.46 6.00
C LEU A 106 -18.54 18.67 6.59
N LYS A 107 -18.64 18.86 7.92
CA LYS A 107 -19.93 19.15 8.58
C LYS A 107 -20.48 20.53 8.22
N HIS A 108 -19.62 21.50 7.92
CA HIS A 108 -20.04 22.83 7.51
C HIS A 108 -20.48 22.89 6.05
N ASN A 109 -19.85 22.10 5.16
CA ASN A 109 -20.20 22.04 3.73
C ASN A 109 -21.44 21.16 3.41
N SER A 110 -21.97 20.44 4.41
CA SER A 110 -23.18 19.60 4.28
C SER A 110 -24.47 20.28 4.76
N ARG A 111 -24.42 21.57 5.09
CA ARG A 111 -25.59 22.41 5.41
C ARG A 111 -25.79 23.45 4.32
#